data_AF-A0A4P8IY10-F1
#
_entry.id   AF-A0A4P8IY10-F1
#
_cell.length_a   1.000
_cell.length_b   1.000
_cell.length_c   1.000
_cell.angle_alpha   90.00
_cell.angle_beta   90.00
_cell.angle_gamma   90.00
#
_symmetry.space_group_name_H-M   'P 1'
#
loop_
_entity.id
_entity.type
_entity.pdbx_description
1 polymer ?
#
loop_
_entity_poly.entity_id
_entity_poly.type
_entity_poly.pdbx_seq_one_letter_code
_entity_poly.pdbx_strand_id
1 'polypeptide(L)'
;MKGTKAQSLRYQVEKWLGPATPVHVTAFGHTRSGRGRYVCVETCLPAGPHALFFFRHHDGYWNVFPPVADTEQQHVRRTGTYGG
;
A
#
# COMPACT_ATOMS: atom_id res chain seq x y z
N MET A 1 -15.02 -20.51 14.04
CA MET A 1 -14.86 -19.21 14.73
C MET A 1 -13.42 -18.74 14.63
N LYS A 2 -13.08 -17.77 13.77
CA LYS A 2 -12.20 -16.57 13.96
C LYS A 2 -12.42 -15.69 12.71
N GLY A 3 -12.91 -14.47 12.90
CA GLY A 3 -13.43 -13.63 11.80
C GLY A 3 -12.39 -13.31 10.73
N THR A 4 -12.79 -13.50 9.47
CA THR A 4 -12.08 -13.27 8.19
C THR A 4 -11.72 -11.79 7.94
N LYS A 5 -11.52 -11.00 8.99
CA LYS A 5 -11.16 -9.58 8.90
C LYS A 5 -9.66 -9.35 8.81
N ALA A 6 -8.83 -10.21 9.38
CA ALA A 6 -7.38 -9.99 9.55
C ALA A 6 -6.56 -9.75 8.26
N GLN A 7 -7.19 -9.82 7.08
CA GLN A 7 -6.51 -9.94 5.78
C GLN A 7 -7.17 -9.13 4.67
N SER A 8 -8.29 -8.43 4.94
CA SER A 8 -8.98 -7.61 3.94
C SER A 8 -8.31 -6.23 3.81
N LEU A 9 -8.40 -5.62 2.63
CA LEU A 9 -7.90 -4.25 2.41
C LEU A 9 -8.49 -3.28 3.44
N ARG A 10 -9.80 -3.38 3.68
CA ARG A 10 -10.50 -2.52 4.64
C ARG A 10 -9.93 -2.62 6.05
N TYR A 11 -9.65 -3.84 6.53
CA TYR A 11 -9.06 -4.04 7.85
C TYR A 11 -7.68 -3.38 7.96
N GLN A 12 -6.85 -3.50 6.92
CA GLN A 12 -5.55 -2.83 6.93
C GLN A 12 -5.66 -1.31 6.85
N VAL A 13 -6.59 -0.78 6.05
CA VAL A 13 -6.86 0.66 6.02
C VAL A 13 -7.25 1.17 7.41
N GLU A 14 -8.20 0.50 8.08
CA GLU A 14 -8.64 0.87 9.43
C GLU A 14 -7.50 0.76 10.46
N LYS A 15 -6.61 -0.23 10.32
CA LYS A 15 -5.44 -0.42 11.21
C LYS A 15 -4.45 0.74 11.14
N TRP A 16 -4.23 1.31 9.96
CA TRP A 16 -3.23 2.37 9.76
C TRP A 16 -3.81 3.78 9.85
N LEU A 17 -5.06 3.98 9.41
CA LEU A 17 -5.68 5.30 9.32
C LEU A 17 -6.77 5.55 10.36
N GLY A 18 -7.12 4.53 11.15
CA GLY A 18 -8.17 4.58 12.15
C GLY A 18 -9.53 4.12 11.61
N PRO A 19 -10.45 3.72 12.52
CA PRO A 19 -11.79 3.33 12.15
C PRO A 19 -12.59 4.54 11.63
N ALA A 20 -13.42 4.31 10.61
CA ALA A 20 -14.32 5.31 10.01
C ALA A 20 -13.66 6.55 9.37
N THR A 21 -12.33 6.56 9.23
CA THR A 21 -11.62 7.60 8.49
C THR A 21 -12.07 7.60 7.02
N PRO A 22 -12.54 8.75 6.47
CA PRO A 22 -12.86 8.85 5.06
C PRO A 22 -11.59 8.62 4.23
N VAL A 23 -11.64 7.64 3.34
CA VAL A 23 -10.54 7.32 2.43
C VAL A 23 -11.04 7.34 0.99
N HIS A 24 -10.19 7.81 0.09
CA HIS A 24 -10.41 7.79 -1.35
C HIS A 24 -9.36 6.93 -2.02
N VAL A 25 -9.77 6.07 -2.95
CA VAL A 25 -8.82 5.32 -3.78
C VAL A 25 -8.34 6.25 -4.89
N THR A 26 -7.05 6.59 -4.89
CA THR A 26 -6.46 7.51 -5.87
C THR A 26 -5.70 6.77 -6.98
N ALA A 27 -5.25 5.55 -6.71
CA ALA A 27 -4.65 4.67 -7.71
C ALA A 27 -4.91 3.21 -7.38
N PHE A 28 -5.02 2.37 -8.39
CA PHE A 28 -5.03 0.91 -8.23
C PHE A 28 -4.48 0.27 -9.49
N GLY A 29 -3.95 -0.94 -9.35
CA GLY A 29 -3.41 -1.63 -10.52
C GLY A 29 -2.74 -2.95 -10.19
N HIS A 30 -1.98 -3.43 -11.18
CA HIS A 30 -1.19 -4.63 -11.10
C HIS A 30 0.29 -4.29 -11.25
N THR A 31 1.13 -5.00 -10.53
CA THR A 31 2.59 -4.97 -10.73
C THR A 31 2.94 -5.53 -12.11
N ARG A 32 4.07 -5.09 -12.69
CA ARG A 32 4.49 -5.41 -14.08
C ARG A 32 4.57 -6.92 -14.39
N SER A 33 4.80 -7.76 -13.38
CA SER A 33 4.81 -9.22 -13.51
C SER A 33 3.42 -9.87 -13.45
N GLY A 34 2.35 -9.09 -13.28
CA GLY A 34 0.97 -9.55 -13.11
C GLY A 34 0.68 -10.23 -11.76
N ARG A 35 1.70 -10.42 -10.91
CA ARG A 35 1.61 -11.27 -9.70
C ARG A 35 1.10 -10.53 -8.45
N GLY A 36 1.32 -9.23 -8.36
CA GLY A 36 0.84 -8.39 -7.25
C GLY A 36 -0.22 -7.39 -7.69
N ARG A 37 -1.24 -7.17 -6.84
CA ARG A 37 -2.17 -6.03 -6.95
C ARG A 37 -1.73 -4.93 -5.99
N TYR A 38 -1.98 -3.68 -6.32
CA TYR A 38 -1.81 -2.58 -5.37
C TYR A 38 -2.99 -1.60 -5.43
N VAL A 39 -3.20 -0.89 -4.33
CA VAL A 39 -4.16 0.20 -4.17
C VAL A 39 -3.48 1.31 -3.39
N CYS A 40 -3.53 2.54 -3.89
CA CYS A 40 -3.22 3.74 -3.14
C CYS A 40 -4.52 4.31 -2.59
N VAL A 41 -4.54 4.59 -1.29
CA VAL A 41 -5.61 5.34 -0.67
C VAL A 41 -5.07 6.65 -0.15
N GLU A 42 -5.87 7.69 -0.25
CA GLU A 42 -5.59 9.00 0.31
C GLU A 42 -6.67 9.35 1.34
N THR A 43 -6.26 10.04 2.39
CA THR A 43 -7.16 10.59 3.41
C THR A 43 -6.70 11.98 3.85
N CYS A 44 -7.64 12.81 4.24
CA CYS A 44 -7.37 14.11 4.84
C CYS A 44 -7.49 13.99 6.36
N LEU A 45 -6.36 14.01 7.06
CA LEU A 45 -6.31 14.10 8.52
C LEU A 45 -6.15 15.58 8.93
N PRO A 46 -6.42 15.94 10.20
CA PRO A 46 -6.17 17.31 10.69
C PRO A 46 -4.72 17.78 10.50
N ALA A 47 -3.77 16.85 10.43
CA ALA A 47 -2.35 17.12 10.16
C ALA A 47 -2.04 17.32 8.66
N GLY A 48 -3.00 17.08 7.76
CA GLY A 48 -2.85 17.20 6.31
C GLY A 48 -3.24 15.93 5.53
N PRO A 49 -3.08 15.94 4.21
CA PRO A 49 -3.33 14.78 3.36
C PRO A 49 -2.27 13.70 3.58
N HIS A 50 -2.72 12.45 3.68
CA HIS A 50 -1.89 11.26 3.86
C HIS A 50 -2.25 10.23 2.81
N ALA A 51 -1.24 9.67 2.14
CA ALA A 51 -1.42 8.60 1.18
C ALA A 51 -0.72 7.32 1.65
N LEU A 52 -1.38 6.18 1.50
CA LEU A 52 -0.84 4.86 1.81
C LEU A 52 -1.05 3.91 0.64
N PHE A 53 0.00 3.16 0.33
CA PHE A 53 -0.06 2.07 -0.63
C PHE A 53 -0.28 0.75 0.10
N PHE A 54 -1.25 -0.01 -0.38
CA PHE A 54 -1.51 -1.38 0.03
C PHE A 54 -1.23 -2.30 -1.14
N PHE A 55 -0.48 -3.36 -0.89
CA PHE A 55 -0.10 -4.36 -1.84
C PHE A 55 -0.69 -5.70 -1.44
N ARG A 56 -1.25 -6.40 -2.41
CA ARG A 56 -1.72 -7.76 -2.22
C ARG A 56 -0.61 -8.74 -2.51
N HIS A 57 -0.25 -9.51 -1.49
CA HIS A 57 0.79 -10.54 -1.56
C HIS A 57 0.20 -11.87 -2.07
N HIS A 58 1.07 -12.83 -2.38
CA HIS A 58 0.68 -14.12 -2.94
C HIS A 58 -0.11 -14.99 -1.95
N ASP A 59 0.09 -14.75 -0.66
CA ASP A 59 -0.68 -15.31 0.46
C ASP A 59 -2.14 -14.83 0.49
N GLY A 60 -2.49 -13.82 -0.33
CA GLY A 60 -3.81 -13.22 -0.41
C GLY A 60 -4.04 -12.04 0.54
N TYR A 61 -3.05 -11.70 1.37
CA TYR A 61 -3.14 -10.64 2.38
C TYR A 61 -2.74 -9.29 1.77
N TRP A 62 -3.28 -8.23 2.37
CA TRP A 62 -2.87 -6.86 2.07
C TRP A 62 -1.80 -6.39 3.05
N ASN A 63 -0.75 -5.76 2.53
CA ASN A 63 0.40 -5.27 3.27
C ASN A 63 0.77 -3.86 2.81
N VAL A 64 1.37 -3.04 3.67
CA VAL A 64 1.82 -1.67 3.31
C VAL A 64 3.21 -1.62 2.70
N PHE A 65 3.85 -2.78 2.58
CA PHE A 65 5.14 -2.96 1.92
C PHE A 65 4.94 -3.71 0.60
N PRO A 66 5.74 -3.40 -0.43
CA PRO A 66 5.66 -4.10 -1.70
C PRO A 66 5.88 -5.60 -1.50
N PRO A 67 5.23 -6.46 -2.31
CA PRO A 67 5.56 -7.88 -2.31
C PRO A 67 7.03 -8.02 -2.67
N VAL A 68 7.73 -8.94 -2.01
CA VAL A 68 9.07 -9.34 -2.42
C VAL A 68 8.90 -10.06 -3.76
N ALA A 69 8.92 -9.30 -4.85
CA ALA A 69 9.31 -9.82 -6.14
C ALA A 69 10.83 -9.93 -6.08
N ASP A 70 11.39 -11.09 -6.47
CA ASP A 70 12.83 -11.34 -6.54
C ASP A 70 13.57 -10.04 -6.81
N THR A 71 14.32 -9.63 -5.78
CA THR A 71 15.16 -8.44 -5.74
C THR A 71 15.74 -8.20 -7.12
N GLU A 72 15.41 -7.08 -7.77
CA GLU A 72 16.24 -6.42 -8.79
C GLU A 72 15.67 -5.08 -9.29
N GLN A 73 14.45 -4.63 -8.93
CA GLN A 73 13.90 -3.38 -9.52
C GLN A 73 13.49 -2.25 -8.56
N GLN A 74 13.63 -2.38 -7.23
CA GLN A 74 13.41 -1.24 -6.33
C GLN A 74 14.69 -0.57 -5.81
N HIS A 75 15.88 -1.09 -6.14
CA HIS A 75 17.14 -0.50 -5.68
C HIS A 75 17.75 0.55 -6.63
N VAL A 76 17.10 0.91 -7.74
CA VAL A 76 17.65 1.87 -8.70
C VAL A 76 16.61 2.95 -8.99
N ARG A 77 16.69 4.06 -8.24
CA ARG A 77 16.90 5.46 -8.70
C ARG A 77 16.41 6.45 -7.65
N ARG A 78 17.19 6.59 -6.57
CA ARG A 78 17.38 7.89 -5.90
C ARG A 78 18.87 8.22 -5.94
N THR A 79 19.41 8.39 -7.13
CA THR A 79 20.68 9.13 -7.28
C THR A 79 20.32 10.61 -7.18
N GLY A 80 20.33 11.12 -5.94
CA GLY A 80 20.39 12.56 -5.71
C GLY A 80 21.68 13.08 -6.31
N THR A 81 21.57 14.05 -7.21
CA THR A 81 22.68 14.91 -7.63
C THR A 81 22.23 16.35 -7.43
N TYR A 82 22.46 16.86 -6.23
CA TYR A 82 22.65 18.29 -6.00
C TYR A 82 24.10 18.43 -5.55
N GLY A 83 24.96 18.80 -6.51
CA GLY A 83 26.35 19.17 -6.24
C GLY A 83 26.41 20.61 -5.72
N GLY A 84 27.30 20.83 -4.75
CA GLY A 84 27.82 22.15 -4.41
C GLY A 84 29.03 22.50 -5.27
#